data_AF-A0AAU1GZX7-F1
#
_entry.id   AF-A0AAU1GZX7-F1
#
_cell.length_a   1.000
_cell.length_b   1.000
_cell.length_c   1.000
_cell.angle_alpha   90.00
_cell.angle_beta   90.00
_cell.angle_gamma   90.00
#
_symmetry.space_group_name_H-M   'P 1'
#
loop_
_entity.id
_entity.type
_entity.pdbx_description
1 polymer ?
#
loop_
_entity_poly.entity_id
_entity_poly.type
_entity_poly.pdbx_seq_one_letter_code
_entity_poly.pdbx_strand_id
1 'polypeptide(L)'
;MAVEALTGDKVTVVAEVHKAACEVMAYRFPDAPNIGDVRYARWEELQGDVDTITAGFPCQDISNAGKREGIKGERSGIWFNIADAVRVIRPRYVYLENVGAIRNRGQASVLSSLSEIGYDAAWTAIRASDIGAPHERLRWFCVATPSDSDGS
;
A
#
# COMPACT_ATOMS: atom_id res chain seq x y z
N MET A 1 1.27 -10.51 -11.41
CA MET A 1 0.40 -9.76 -10.48
C MET A 1 -0.73 -9.07 -11.25
N ALA A 2 -1.85 -8.72 -10.60
CA ALA A 2 -2.95 -8.02 -11.28
C ALA A 2 -2.53 -6.64 -11.84
N VAL A 3 -1.62 -5.95 -11.14
CA VAL A 3 -1.06 -4.67 -11.60
C VAL A 3 -0.19 -4.83 -12.83
N GLU A 4 0.73 -5.81 -12.86
CA GLU A 4 1.53 -6.11 -14.07
C GLU A 4 0.64 -6.39 -15.30
N ALA A 5 -0.50 -7.09 -15.11
CA ALA A 5 -1.44 -7.36 -16.18
C ALA A 5 -2.19 -6.10 -16.69
N LEU A 6 -2.28 -5.06 -15.86
CA LEU A 6 -2.96 -3.79 -16.19
C LEU A 6 -2.00 -2.73 -16.74
N THR A 7 -0.77 -2.67 -16.23
CA THR A 7 0.21 -1.62 -16.55
C THR A 7 1.32 -2.08 -17.48
N GLY A 8 1.60 -3.39 -17.57
CA GLY A 8 2.77 -3.93 -18.25
C GLY A 8 4.07 -3.81 -17.45
N ASP A 9 3.99 -3.29 -16.22
CA ASP A 9 5.15 -3.18 -15.32
C ASP A 9 5.64 -4.57 -14.90
N LYS A 10 6.85 -4.62 -14.36
CA LYS A 10 7.43 -5.82 -13.74
C LYS A 10 7.60 -5.59 -12.24
N VAL A 11 7.40 -6.63 -11.44
CA VAL A 11 7.82 -6.61 -10.04
C VAL A 11 9.34 -6.56 -9.97
N THR A 12 9.89 -5.46 -9.46
CA THR A 12 11.34 -5.25 -9.30
C THR A 12 11.83 -5.42 -7.86
N VAL A 13 10.93 -5.39 -6.89
CA VAL A 13 11.24 -5.55 -5.46
C VAL A 13 10.00 -6.07 -4.72
N VAL A 14 10.20 -6.87 -3.67
CA VAL A 14 9.14 -7.31 -2.76
C VAL A 14 9.53 -7.03 -1.30
N ALA A 15 8.55 -6.86 -0.42
CA ALA A 15 8.78 -6.72 1.01
C ALA A 15 7.83 -7.65 1.79
N GLU A 16 8.37 -8.76 2.30
CA GLU A 16 7.61 -9.79 3.03
C GLU A 16 8.48 -10.41 4.12
N VAL A 17 7.87 -10.67 5.29
CA VAL A 17 8.55 -11.21 6.48
C VAL A 17 8.11 -12.62 6.83
N HIS A 18 6.92 -13.04 6.37
CA HIS A 18 6.39 -14.36 6.62
C HIS A 18 7.06 -15.38 5.71
N LYS A 19 7.85 -16.29 6.31
CA LYS A 19 8.70 -17.26 5.60
C LYS A 19 8.01 -17.97 4.42
N ALA A 20 6.81 -18.52 4.63
CA ALA A 20 6.12 -19.24 3.56
C ALA A 20 5.70 -18.33 2.40
N ALA A 21 5.38 -17.06 2.68
CA ALA A 21 5.06 -16.08 1.65
C ALA A 21 6.35 -15.66 0.91
N CYS A 22 7.47 -15.49 1.61
CA CYS A 22 8.77 -15.25 0.99
C CYS A 22 9.15 -16.34 -0.03
N GLU A 23 8.93 -17.62 0.30
CA GLU A 23 9.18 -18.75 -0.60
C GLU A 23 8.32 -18.66 -1.87
N VAL A 24 7.04 -18.30 -1.74
CA VAL A 24 6.15 -18.07 -2.88
C VAL A 24 6.60 -16.88 -3.72
N MET A 25 6.99 -15.76 -3.10
CA MET A 25 7.47 -14.59 -3.82
C MET A 25 8.75 -14.87 -4.59
N ALA A 26 9.73 -15.54 -3.97
CA ALA A 26 10.99 -15.92 -4.63
C ALA A 26 10.76 -16.87 -5.83
N TYR A 27 9.77 -17.77 -5.74
CA TYR A 27 9.39 -18.61 -6.87
C TYR A 27 8.71 -17.84 -8.00
N ARG A 28 7.85 -16.87 -7.66
CA ARG A 28 7.06 -16.10 -8.65
C ARG A 28 7.83 -14.95 -9.29
N PHE A 29 8.73 -14.33 -8.53
CA PHE A 29 9.50 -13.14 -8.91
C PHE A 29 10.99 -13.39 -8.60
N PRO A 30 11.65 -14.33 -9.30
CA PRO A 30 13.03 -14.73 -8.99
C PRO A 30 14.04 -13.59 -9.12
N ASP A 31 13.74 -12.58 -9.95
CA ASP A 31 14.59 -11.41 -10.18
C ASP A 31 14.29 -10.24 -9.23
N ALA A 32 13.26 -10.34 -8.39
CA ALA A 32 12.86 -9.29 -7.46
C ALA A 32 13.42 -9.60 -6.06
N PRO A 33 14.42 -8.84 -5.54
CA PRO A 33 14.90 -9.03 -4.18
C PRO A 33 13.79 -8.78 -3.15
N ASN A 34 13.81 -9.58 -2.08
CA ASN A 34 12.99 -9.32 -0.91
C ASN A 34 13.76 -8.44 0.08
N ILE A 35 13.30 -7.20 0.27
CA ILE A 35 13.91 -6.24 1.22
C ILE A 35 13.48 -6.48 2.68
N GLY A 36 12.60 -7.44 2.92
CA GLY A 36 12.20 -7.88 4.25
C GLY A 36 11.23 -6.93 4.93
N ASP A 37 11.53 -6.58 6.18
CA ASP A 37 10.61 -5.82 7.03
C ASP A 37 10.61 -4.33 6.66
N VAL A 38 9.44 -3.85 6.23
CA VAL A 38 9.21 -2.46 5.83
C VAL A 38 9.53 -1.44 6.92
N ARG A 39 9.58 -1.84 8.19
CA ARG A 39 9.96 -0.96 9.32
C ARG A 39 11.42 -0.55 9.32
N TYR A 40 12.26 -1.30 8.61
CA TYR A 40 13.72 -1.08 8.54
C TYR A 40 14.20 -0.86 7.10
N ALA A 41 13.28 -0.72 6.15
CA ALA A 41 13.61 -0.52 4.75
C ALA A 41 14.21 0.87 4.48
N ARG A 42 15.17 0.92 3.55
CA ARG A 42 15.83 2.16 3.10
C ARG A 42 15.20 2.63 1.80
N TRP A 43 14.08 3.33 1.90
CA TRP A 43 13.24 3.70 0.74
C TRP A 43 13.97 4.59 -0.27
N GLU A 44 14.97 5.35 0.17
CA GLU A 44 15.78 6.21 -0.68
C GLU A 44 16.56 5.43 -1.75
N GLU A 45 16.87 4.16 -1.49
CA GLU A 45 17.55 3.28 -2.46
C GLU A 45 16.64 2.86 -3.63
N LEU A 46 15.33 3.08 -3.53
CA LEU A 46 14.35 2.72 -4.55
C LEU A 46 13.83 3.94 -5.32
N GLN A 47 14.27 5.14 -4.96
CA GLN A 47 13.81 6.38 -5.56
C GLN A 47 14.29 6.49 -7.02
N GLY A 48 13.34 6.71 -7.94
CA GLY A 48 13.62 6.78 -9.39
C GLY A 48 13.60 5.42 -10.11
N ASP A 49 13.65 4.31 -9.37
CA ASP A 49 13.60 2.95 -9.92
C ASP A 49 12.20 2.30 -9.81
N VAL A 50 11.37 2.78 -8.87
CA VAL A 50 10.02 2.27 -8.62
C VAL A 50 8.97 3.31 -9.00
N ASP A 51 8.21 3.05 -10.06
CA ASP A 51 7.11 3.92 -10.52
C ASP A 51 5.74 3.53 -9.96
N THR A 52 5.62 2.30 -9.43
CA THR A 52 4.36 1.78 -8.88
C THR A 52 4.58 1.07 -7.54
N ILE A 53 3.81 1.44 -6.52
CA ILE A 53 3.74 0.70 -5.24
C ILE A 53 2.42 -0.05 -5.16
N THR A 54 2.46 -1.32 -4.80
CA THR A 54 1.27 -2.11 -4.46
C THR A 54 1.36 -2.59 -3.02
N ALA A 55 0.33 -2.39 -2.20
CA ALA A 55 0.36 -2.80 -0.81
C ALA A 55 -1.00 -3.30 -0.28
N GLY A 56 -0.97 -4.45 0.39
CA GLY A 56 -2.00 -4.88 1.32
C GLY A 56 -1.46 -4.80 2.74
N PHE A 57 -2.25 -4.30 3.69
CA PHE A 57 -1.77 -4.05 5.06
C PHE A 57 -2.82 -4.41 6.12
N PRO A 58 -2.41 -4.78 7.35
CA PRO A 58 -3.36 -5.13 8.40
C PRO A 58 -4.27 -3.95 8.80
N CYS A 59 -5.60 -4.14 8.74
CA CYS A 59 -6.58 -3.12 9.12
C CYS A 59 -6.50 -2.71 10.61
N GLN A 60 -5.94 -3.58 11.47
CA GLN A 60 -5.89 -3.38 12.93
C GLN A 60 -4.91 -2.28 13.35
N ASP A 61 -3.92 -2.00 12.50
CA ASP A 61 -2.81 -1.10 12.81
C ASP A 61 -3.15 0.38 12.62
N ILE A 62 -4.23 0.68 11.90
CA ILE A 62 -4.65 2.06 11.58
C ILE A 62 -5.43 2.67 12.75
N SER A 63 -6.29 1.89 13.40
CA SER A 63 -7.18 2.37 14.47
C SER A 63 -6.46 2.72 15.78
N ASN A 64 -5.27 2.17 16.01
CA ASN A 64 -4.51 2.39 17.24
C ASN A 64 -3.62 3.65 17.16
N ALA A 65 -3.24 4.09 15.97
CA ALA A 65 -2.34 5.24 15.79
C ALA A 65 -3.01 6.57 16.12
N GLY A 66 -4.32 6.72 15.86
CA GLY A 66 -5.08 7.94 16.19
C GLY A 66 -5.28 8.17 17.70
N LYS A 67 -5.00 7.18 18.56
CA LYS A 67 -5.12 7.31 20.03
C LYS A 67 -3.81 7.65 20.74
N ARG A 68 -2.69 7.73 20.01
CA ARG A 68 -1.35 7.99 20.57
C ARG A 68 -0.80 9.35 20.14
N GLU A 69 -1.62 10.39 20.19
CA GLU A 69 -1.10 11.76 20.32
C GLU A 69 -0.37 11.87 21.66
N GLY A 70 0.96 11.81 21.67
CA GLY A 70 1.71 12.21 22.87
C GLY A 70 3.05 11.55 23.10
N ILE A 71 3.42 10.47 22.40
CA ILE A 71 4.75 9.88 22.54
C ILE A 71 5.50 10.05 21.23
N LYS A 72 6.53 10.90 21.26
CA LYS A 72 7.56 10.99 20.21
C LYS A 72 8.16 9.59 19.99
N GLY A 73 7.68 8.86 19.01
CA GLY A 73 8.26 7.57 18.62
C GLY A 73 7.17 6.57 18.25
N GLU A 74 7.14 6.22 16.97
CA GLU A 74 6.35 5.16 16.36
C GLU A 74 4.88 5.48 16.07
N ARG A 75 4.68 6.10 14.91
CA ARG A 75 3.53 5.80 14.03
C ARG A 75 3.58 4.30 13.67
N SER A 76 3.26 3.44 14.65
CA SER A 76 3.66 2.02 14.72
C SER A 76 2.89 1.08 13.78
N GLY A 77 1.99 1.62 12.96
CA GLY A 77 1.24 0.80 12.01
C GLY A 77 1.99 0.59 10.70
N ILE A 78 1.89 -0.62 10.13
CA ILE A 78 2.46 -0.95 8.81
C ILE A 78 2.03 0.08 7.74
N TRP A 79 0.81 0.63 7.84
CA TRP A 79 0.34 1.71 6.97
C TRP A 79 1.29 2.91 6.92
N PHE A 80 1.83 3.36 8.05
CA PHE A 80 2.68 4.56 8.07
C PHE A 80 4.04 4.31 7.43
N ASN A 81 4.56 3.08 7.53
CA ASN A 81 5.77 2.69 6.81
C ASN A 81 5.53 2.70 5.29
N ILE A 82 4.35 2.26 4.85
CA ILE A 82 3.94 2.34 3.44
C ILE A 82 3.78 3.81 3.01
N ALA A 83 3.14 4.65 3.83
CA ALA A 83 3.00 6.08 3.54
C ALA A 83 4.37 6.78 3.45
N ASP A 84 5.33 6.40 4.31
CA ASP A 84 6.71 6.89 4.22
C ASP A 84 7.41 6.40 2.95
N ALA A 85 7.20 5.14 2.52
CA ALA A 85 7.69 4.65 1.25
C ALA A 85 7.15 5.49 0.08
N VAL A 86 5.84 5.77 0.03
CA VAL A 86 5.23 6.63 -0.99
C VAL A 86 5.80 8.04 -0.96
N ARG A 87 6.00 8.61 0.24
CA ARG A 87 6.56 9.94 0.43
C ARG A 87 7.99 10.07 -0.10
N VAL A 88 8.82 9.05 0.12
CA VAL A 88 10.24 9.04 -0.27
C VAL A 88 10.43 8.64 -1.73
N ILE A 89 9.82 7.53 -2.16
CA ILE A 89 9.99 6.98 -3.52
C ILE A 89 9.30 7.85 -4.57
N ARG A 90 8.19 8.49 -4.20
CA ARG A 90 7.34 9.31 -5.10
C ARG A 90 6.85 8.54 -6.34
N PRO A 91 6.26 7.33 -6.20
CA PRO A 91 5.79 6.56 -7.35
C PRO A 91 4.65 7.28 -8.09
N ARG A 92 4.54 7.09 -9.40
CA ARG A 92 3.40 7.57 -10.19
C ARG A 92 2.08 6.94 -9.77
N TYR A 93 2.09 5.66 -9.38
CA TYR A 93 0.89 4.94 -8.96
C TYR A 93 1.06 4.24 -7.61
N VAL A 94 0.02 4.33 -6.78
CA VAL A 94 -0.09 3.55 -5.54
C VAL A 94 -1.40 2.76 -5.55
N TYR A 95 -1.31 1.43 -5.54
CA TYR A 95 -2.46 0.53 -5.44
C TYR A 95 -2.53 -0.08 -4.05
N LEU A 96 -3.64 0.14 -3.36
CA LEU A 96 -3.88 -0.33 -2.01
C LEU A 96 -5.06 -1.31 -1.98
N GLU A 97 -4.91 -2.39 -1.22
CA GLU A 97 -5.99 -3.33 -0.91
C GLU A 97 -6.18 -3.44 0.60
N ASN A 98 -7.44 -3.54 1.02
CA ASN A 98 -7.76 -3.90 2.39
C ASN A 98 -9.10 -4.61 2.51
N VAL A 99 -9.39 -5.17 3.69
CA VAL A 99 -10.73 -5.67 4.02
C VAL A 99 -11.76 -4.53 4.00
N GLY A 100 -12.99 -4.81 3.58
CA GLY A 100 -14.04 -3.79 3.49
C GLY A 100 -14.34 -3.04 4.81
N ALA A 101 -13.99 -3.61 5.96
CA ALA A 101 -14.12 -2.96 7.27
C ALA A 101 -13.26 -1.69 7.42
N ILE A 102 -12.22 -1.49 6.60
CA ILE A 102 -11.37 -0.29 6.63
C ILE A 102 -12.18 1.00 6.44
N ARG A 103 -13.27 0.93 5.67
CA ARG A 103 -14.16 2.06 5.38
C ARG A 103 -14.62 2.80 6.65
N ASN A 104 -14.80 2.06 7.73
CA ASN A 104 -15.27 2.60 9.02
C ASN A 104 -14.16 2.76 10.06
N ARG A 105 -12.97 2.19 9.84
CA ARG A 105 -11.94 2.01 10.88
C ARG A 105 -10.60 2.66 10.58
N GLY A 106 -10.33 3.01 9.32
CA GLY A 106 -9.01 3.51 8.92
C GLY A 106 -8.95 4.24 7.59
N GLN A 107 -10.00 4.20 6.76
CA GLN A 107 -9.99 4.85 5.45
C GLN A 107 -9.67 6.34 5.55
N ALA A 108 -10.26 7.06 6.52
CA ALA A 108 -9.98 8.49 6.71
C ALA A 108 -8.49 8.75 6.97
N SER A 109 -7.84 7.93 7.80
CA SER A 109 -6.40 8.05 8.08
C SER A 109 -5.55 7.76 6.84
N VAL A 110 -5.92 6.76 6.05
CA VAL A 110 -5.23 6.42 4.79
C VAL A 110 -5.31 7.59 3.81
N LEU A 111 -6.51 8.10 3.56
CA LEU A 111 -6.73 9.20 2.62
C LEU A 111 -6.08 10.50 3.11
N SER A 112 -6.12 10.80 4.41
CA SER A 112 -5.44 11.95 5.01
C SER A 112 -3.92 11.84 4.83
N SER A 113 -3.33 10.69 5.15
CA SER A 113 -1.88 10.49 4.99
C SER A 113 -1.42 10.64 3.54
N LEU A 114 -2.21 10.17 2.57
CA LEU A 114 -1.92 10.34 1.14
C LEU A 114 -2.02 11.82 0.71
N SER A 115 -3.09 12.50 1.13
CA SER A 115 -3.28 13.93 0.83
C SER A 115 -2.17 14.81 1.46
N GLU A 116 -1.78 14.53 2.70
CA GLU A 116 -0.68 15.22 3.41
C GLU A 116 0.66 15.12 2.66
N ILE A 117 0.87 14.05 1.89
CA ILE A 117 2.07 13.86 1.07
C ILE A 117 1.83 14.23 -0.39
N GLY A 118 0.74 14.91 -0.73
CA GLY A 118 0.46 15.42 -2.07
C GLY A 118 0.09 14.34 -3.09
N TYR A 119 -0.81 13.44 -2.69
CA TYR A 119 -1.45 12.46 -3.57
C TYR A 119 -2.97 12.60 -3.52
N ASP A 120 -3.59 12.52 -4.69
CA ASP A 120 -5.02 12.37 -4.84
C ASP A 120 -5.37 10.88 -4.90
N ALA A 121 -6.50 10.50 -4.30
CA ALA A 121 -6.89 9.11 -4.13
C ALA A 121 -8.34 8.87 -4.54
N ALA A 122 -8.55 7.83 -5.34
CA ALA A 122 -9.86 7.30 -5.68
C ALA A 122 -10.00 5.88 -5.12
N TRP A 123 -11.16 5.55 -4.56
CA TRP A 123 -11.38 4.25 -3.92
C TRP A 123 -12.75 3.69 -4.22
N THR A 124 -12.87 2.37 -4.10
CA THR A 124 -14.13 1.62 -4.19
C THR A 124 -14.11 0.41 -3.26
N ALA A 125 -15.26 -0.21 -3.03
CA ALA A 125 -15.36 -1.48 -2.34
C ALA A 125 -16.22 -2.46 -3.13
N ILE A 126 -15.64 -3.59 -3.49
CA ILE A 126 -16.23 -4.58 -4.40
C ILE A 126 -16.24 -5.93 -3.69
N ARG A 127 -17.36 -6.67 -3.78
CA ARG A 127 -17.40 -8.07 -3.34
C ARG A 127 -16.95 -8.94 -4.50
N ALA A 128 -16.29 -10.03 -4.19
CA ALA A 128 -15.93 -10.98 -5.25
C ALA A 128 -17.18 -11.56 -5.96
N SER A 129 -18.32 -11.65 -5.28
CA SER A 129 -19.61 -12.02 -5.88
C SER A 129 -20.07 -11.04 -6.96
N ASP A 130 -19.75 -9.76 -6.82
CA ASP A 130 -20.15 -8.71 -7.77
C ASP A 130 -19.39 -8.86 -9.10
N ILE A 131 -18.31 -9.65 -9.12
CA ILE A 131 -17.49 -9.99 -10.30
C ILE A 131 -17.52 -11.49 -10.63
N GLY A 132 -18.53 -12.22 -10.13
CA GLY A 132 -18.82 -13.61 -10.52
C GLY A 132 -18.13 -14.71 -9.71
N ALA A 133 -17.41 -14.39 -8.61
CA ALA A 133 -16.83 -15.40 -7.74
C ALA A 133 -17.83 -15.92 -6.69
N PRO A 134 -17.74 -17.19 -6.26
CA PRO A 134 -18.75 -17.81 -5.37
C PRO A 134 -18.61 -17.43 -3.89
N HIS A 135 -18.08 -16.24 -3.55
CA HIS A 135 -17.91 -15.83 -2.16
C HIS A 135 -18.10 -14.31 -1.93
N GLU A 136 -18.62 -13.93 -0.77
CA GLU A 136 -18.99 -12.55 -0.42
C GLU A 136 -17.82 -11.64 0.01
N ARG A 137 -16.57 -12.08 -0.19
CA ARG A 137 -15.36 -11.38 0.28
C ARG A 137 -15.33 -9.94 -0.23
N LEU A 138 -15.75 -9.00 0.61
CA LEU A 138 -15.73 -7.56 0.34
C LEU A 138 -14.32 -7.02 0.55
N ARG A 139 -13.78 -6.38 -0.49
CA ARG A 139 -12.48 -5.72 -0.48
C ARG A 139 -12.61 -4.26 -0.85
N TRP A 140 -11.86 -3.45 -0.13
CA TRP A 140 -11.64 -2.05 -0.41
C TRP A 140 -10.39 -1.94 -1.25
N PHE A 141 -10.48 -1.19 -2.34
CA PHE A 141 -9.38 -0.90 -3.24
C PHE A 141 -9.24 0.61 -3.37
N CYS A 142 -8.00 1.08 -3.43
CA CYS A 142 -7.70 2.48 -3.64
C CYS A 142 -6.54 2.62 -4.60
N VAL A 143 -6.65 3.57 -5.52
CA VAL A 143 -5.56 4.04 -6.36
C VAL A 143 -5.24 5.47 -5.95
N ALA A 144 -3.96 5.79 -5.85
CA ALA A 144 -3.51 7.15 -5.64
C ALA A 144 -2.42 7.54 -6.64
N THR A 145 -2.42 8.80 -7.03
CA THR A 145 -1.45 9.42 -7.95
C THR A 145 -0.98 10.75 -7.37
N PRO A 146 0.21 11.25 -7.72
CA PRO A 146 0.63 12.60 -7.33
C PRO A 146 -0.47 13.61 -7.68
N SER A 147 -0.82 14.49 -6.74
CA SER A 147 -1.78 15.56 -7.02
C SER A 147 -1.18 16.50 -8.06
N ASP A 148 -2.00 16.93 -9.02
CA ASP A 148 -1.60 17.99 -9.94
C ASP A 148 -1.46 19.27 -9.11
N SER A 149 -0.24 19.80 -9.00
CA SER A 149 0.01 21.08 -8.30
C SER A 149 -0.53 22.31 -9.06
N ASP A 150 -1.19 22.10 -10.20
CA ASP A 150 -1.75 23.16 -11.03
C ASP A 150 -3.19 23.44 -10.61
N GLY A 151 -3.32 24.16 -9.49
CA GLY A 151 -4.50 24.95 -9.22
C GLY A 151 -4.61 26.09 -10.23
N SER A 152 -5.44 25.91 -11.25
CA SER A 152 -6.03 27.00 -12.05
C SER A 152 -6.90 27.92 -11.20
#